data_AF-A0A8J3SG44-F1
#
_entry.id   AF-A0A8J3SG44-F1
#
_cell.length_a   1.000
_cell.length_b   1.000
_cell.length_c   1.000
_cell.angle_alpha   90.00
_cell.angle_beta   90.00
_cell.angle_gamma   90.00
#
_symmetry.space_group_name_H-M   'P 1'
#
loop_
_entity.id
_entity.type
_entity.pdbx_description
1 polymer ?
#
loop_
_entity_poly.entity_id
_entity_poly.type
_entity_poly.pdbx_seq_one_letter_code
_entity_poly.pdbx_strand_id
1 'polypeptide(L)' 'MATKLPIQFFGLGTPRTGLWCERCALPSAVEVDVYFIVGSGEPMVAGTHSTCPGCSHAEE' A
#
# COMPACT_ATOMS: atom_id res chain seq x y z
N MET A 1 -27.88 17.96 11.74
CA MET A 1 -27.07 18.04 10.50
C MET A 1 -26.11 16.85 10.54
N ALA A 2 -26.42 15.77 9.82
CA ALA A 2 -25.58 14.57 9.81
C ALA A 2 -24.45 14.78 8.81
N THR A 3 -23.22 14.86 9.30
CA THR A 3 -22.01 14.93 8.45
C THR A 3 -21.93 13.60 7.70
N LYS A 4 -22.45 13.59 6.47
CA LYS A 4 -22.31 12.47 5.53
C LYS A 4 -20.82 12.42 5.19
N LEU A 5 -20.07 11.63 5.96
CA LEU A 5 -18.68 11.33 5.65
C LEU A 5 -18.70 10.82 4.20
N PRO A 6 -17.96 11.44 3.26
CA PRO A 6 -17.91 10.92 1.90
C PRO A 6 -17.49 9.47 2.01
N ILE A 7 -18.21 8.58 1.32
CA ILE A 7 -17.91 7.15 1.32
C ILE A 7 -16.48 7.02 0.77
N GLN A 8 -15.50 6.93 1.66
CA GLN A 8 -14.09 6.80 1.31
C GLN A 8 -13.90 5.34 0.90
N PHE A 9 -13.94 5.08 -0.40
CA PHE A 9 -13.51 3.80 -0.91
C PHE A 9 -11.98 3.78 -0.88
N PHE A 10 -11.44 2.86 -0.09
CA PHE A 10 -10.02 2.54 -0.07
C PHE A 10 -9.74 1.57 -1.22
N GLY A 11 -8.93 2.02 -2.18
CA GLY A 11 -8.41 1.18 -3.26
C GLY A 11 -6.96 0.80 -2.98
N LEU A 12 -6.57 -0.43 -3.32
CA LEU A 12 -5.16 -0.82 -3.38
C LEU A 12 -4.69 -0.75 -4.83
N GLY A 13 -3.51 -0.17 -5.03
CA GLY A 13 -2.81 -0.10 -6.30
C GLY A 13 -2.22 -1.43 -6.75
N THR A 14 -1.62 -1.39 -7.93
CA THR A 14 -0.77 -2.48 -8.41
C THR A 14 0.43 -2.61 -7.47
N PRO A 15 0.61 -3.77 -6.82
CA PRO A 15 1.76 -3.98 -5.94
C PRO A 15 3.05 -4.01 -6.77
N ARG A 16 4.07 -3.29 -6.32
CA ARG A 16 5.43 -3.33 -6.83
C ARG A 16 6.21 -4.34 -6.00
N THR A 17 6.59 -5.44 -6.61
CA THR A 17 7.35 -6.53 -5.97
C THR A 17 8.80 -6.54 -6.46
N GLY A 18 9.68 -7.27 -5.76
CA GLY A 18 11.10 -7.37 -6.13
C GLY A 18 11.93 -6.15 -5.76
N LEU A 19 11.41 -5.28 -4.88
CA LEU A 19 12.13 -4.15 -4.35
C LEU A 19 13.16 -4.61 -3.30
N TRP A 20 14.21 -3.81 -3.10
CA TRP A 20 15.21 -4.11 -2.09
C TRP A 20 14.67 -3.82 -0.69
N CYS A 21 14.73 -4.81 0.19
CA CYS A 21 14.41 -4.64 1.59
C CYS A 21 15.69 -4.40 2.41
N GLU A 22 15.87 -3.18 2.92
CA GLU A 22 16.99 -2.81 3.79
C GLU A 22 17.03 -3.61 5.10
N ARG A 23 15.89 -4.12 5.58
CA ARG A 23 15.82 -4.86 6.85
C ARG A 23 16.55 -6.21 6.78
N CYS A 24 16.50 -6.88 5.63
CA CYS A 24 17.03 -8.25 5.46
C CYS A 24 18.03 -8.36 4.30
N ALA A 25 18.37 -7.23 3.68
CA ALA A 25 19.28 -7.17 2.53
C ALA A 25 18.90 -8.17 1.41
N LEU A 26 17.60 -8.23 1.09
CA LEU A 26 17.03 -9.16 0.10
C LEU A 26 16.05 -8.43 -0.83
N PRO A 27 15.93 -8.82 -2.11
CA PRO A 27 14.97 -8.27 -3.06
C PRO A 27 13.55 -8.80 -2.81
N SER A 28 13.04 -8.62 -1.58
CA SER A 28 11.78 -9.16 -1.10
C SER A 28 10.79 -8.09 -0.64
N ALA A 29 11.11 -6.81 -0.82
CA ALA A 29 10.19 -5.74 -0.50
C ALA A 29 9.03 -5.67 -1.51
N VAL A 30 7.86 -5.34 -0.97
CA VAL A 30 6.61 -5.12 -1.68
C VAL A 30 6.06 -3.76 -1.27
N GLU A 31 5.81 -2.92 -2.26
CA GLU A 31 5.16 -1.62 -2.08
C GLU A 31 3.79 -1.64 -2.73
N VAL A 32 2.79 -1.09 -2.04
CA VAL A 32 1.45 -0.90 -2.59
C VAL A 32 1.02 0.53 -2.36
N ASP A 33 0.62 1.20 -3.44
CA ASP A 33 0.01 2.51 -3.36
C ASP A 33 -1.41 2.35 -2.81
N VAL A 34 -1.73 3.09 -1.76
CA VAL A 34 -3.08 3.18 -1.22
C VAL A 34 -3.74 4.39 -1.86
N TYR A 35 -4.99 4.24 -2.30
CA TYR A 35 -5.76 5.32 -2.90
C TYR A 35 -7.00 5.63 -2.07
N PHE A 36 -7.30 6.91 -1.97
CA PHE A 36 -8.61 7.37 -1.55
C PHE A 36 -9.40 7.82 -2.78
N ILE A 37 -10.61 7.30 -2.91
CA ILE A 37 -11.59 7.81 -3.87
C ILE A 37 -12.55 8.69 -3.09
N VAL A 38 -12.52 9.99 -3.38
CA VAL A 38 -13.44 10.97 -2.79
C VAL A 38 -14.59 11.18 -3.78
N GLY A 39 -15.75 10.60 -3.48
CA GLY A 39 -16.92 10.68 -4.37
C GLY A 39 -16.76 9.87 -5.66
N SER A 40 -17.13 10.42 -6.80
CA SER A 40 -16.96 9.81 -8.14
C SER A 40 -15.74 10.36 -8.90
N GLY A 41 -14.82 11.03 -8.19
CA GLY A 41 -13.64 11.66 -8.78
C GLY A 41 -12.49 10.68 -9.03
N GLU A 42 -11.40 11.21 -9.59
CA GLU A 42 -10.17 10.44 -9.82
C GLU A 42 -9.57 9.91 -8.50
N PRO A 43 -9.00 8.68 -8.51
CA PRO A 43 -8.33 8.12 -7.34
C PRO A 43 -7.10 8.96 -6.99
N MET A 44 -7.05 9.46 -5.76
CA MET A 44 -5.90 10.20 -5.24
C MET A 44 -5.00 9.26 -4.44
N VAL A 45 -3.69 9.32 -4.65
CA VAL A 45 -2.73 8.56 -3.84
C VAL A 45 -2.78 9.07 -2.40
N ALA A 46 -3.21 8.19 -1.51
CA ALA A 46 -3.23 8.36 -0.05
C ALA A 46 -1.82 8.37 0.54
N GLY A 47 -0.98 7.53 -0.03
CA GLY A 47 0.33 7.17 0.47
C GLY A 47 0.71 5.78 -0.03
N THR A 48 1.95 5.39 0.26
CA THR A 48 2.49 4.10 -0.16
C THR A 48 2.76 3.27 1.10
N HIS A 49 2.32 2.02 1.09
CA HIS A 49 2.60 1.06 2.14
C HIS A 49 3.68 0.10 1.66
N SER A 50 4.81 0.06 2.38
CA SER A 50 5.95 -0.81 2.09
C SER A 50 6.07 -1.92 3.13
N THR A 51 6.22 -3.17 2.71
CA THR A 51 6.44 -4.31 3.59
C THR A 51 7.51 -5.26 3.02
N CYS A 52 8.16 -6.04 3.88
CA CYS A 52 9.19 -7.02 3.50
C CYS A 52 8.78 -8.44 3.90
N PRO A 53 7.84 -9.07 3.19
CA PRO A 53 7.33 -10.40 3.54
C PRO A 53 8.40 -11.50 3.48
N GLY A 54 9.45 -11.34 2.67
CA GLY A 54 10.54 -12.32 2.60
C GLY A 54 11.50 -12.30 3.79
N CYS A 55 11.41 -11.30 4.67
CA CYS A 55 12.20 -11.25 5.89
C CYS A 55 11.81 -12.33 6.89
N SER A 56 10.51 -12.64 7.00
CA SER A 56 9.98 -13.64 7.95
C SER A 56 10.33 -15.08 7.58
N HIS A 57 10.89 -15.32 6.39
CA HIS A 57 11.40 -16.62 5.95
C HIS A 57 12.93 -16.71 5.94
N ALA A 58 13.63 -15.67 6.40
CA ALA A 58 15.09 -15.69 6.54
C ALA A 58 15.55 -16.31 7.89
N GLU A 59 14.59 -16.71 8.72
CA GLU A 59 14.78 -17.36 10.01
C GLU A 59 14.22 -18.79 9.98
N GLU A 60 14.64 -19.58 8.99
CA GLU A 60 14.56 -21.05 9.00
C GLU A 60 15.80 -21.71 8.35
#